data_AF-A0A7S1UNX0-F1
#
_entry.id   AF-A0A7S1UNX0-F1
#
_cell.length_a   1.000
_cell.length_b   1.000
_cell.length_c   1.000
_cell.angle_alpha   90.00
_cell.angle_beta   90.00
_cell.angle_gamma   90.00
#
_symmetry.space_group_name_H-M   'P 1'
#
loop_
_entity.id
_entity.type
_entity.pdbx_description
1 polymer ?
#
loop_
_entity_poly.entity_id
_entity_poly.type
_entity_poly.pdbx_seq_one_letter_code
_entity_poly.pdbx_strand_id
1 'polypeptide(L)'
;MAKTEGFMGFYAGLLPILAKQIPYTMAKFAVQGSVADTMYTSMGTSPAEVSSGTALGISLSSGIVAGVASAIISHPADTLLSKVNKAGAGGDGPMMTRLANIAKEIGFMKLCTVGLFPRCVMIGSLTAGQFGIFDTVMSALGASKFHFTNPHA
;
A
#
# COMPACT_ATOMS: atom_id res chain seq x y z
N MET A 1 23.22 -19.37 -5.61
CA MET A 1 21.76 -19.35 -5.40
C MET A 1 21.05 -20.48 -6.15
N ALA A 2 21.29 -20.72 -7.45
CA ALA A 2 20.65 -21.84 -8.17
C ALA A 2 21.12 -23.27 -7.78
N LYS A 3 22.32 -23.43 -7.23
CA LYS A 3 22.92 -24.76 -6.95
C LYS A 3 22.70 -25.27 -5.52
N THR A 4 22.08 -24.49 -4.65
CA THR A 4 21.97 -24.79 -3.21
C THR A 4 20.53 -24.94 -2.72
N GLU A 5 19.54 -24.35 -3.40
CA GLU A 5 18.12 -24.36 -2.96
C GLU A 5 17.16 -25.07 -3.93
N GLY A 6 17.65 -25.54 -5.08
CA GLY A 6 16.84 -26.19 -6.12
C GLY A 6 15.75 -25.29 -6.73
N PHE A 7 14.96 -25.84 -7.66
CA PHE A 7 13.84 -25.13 -8.29
C PHE A 7 12.76 -24.71 -7.28
N MET A 8 12.69 -25.36 -6.11
CA MET A 8 11.79 -24.99 -5.01
C MET A 8 12.22 -23.75 -4.23
N GLY A 9 13.51 -23.39 -4.22
CA GLY A 9 13.98 -22.13 -3.63
C GLY A 9 13.37 -20.90 -4.30
N PHE A 10 13.09 -20.98 -5.62
CA PHE A 10 12.39 -19.92 -6.36
C PHE A 10 10.94 -19.71 -5.90
N TYR A 11 10.24 -20.76 -5.46
CA TYR A 11 8.85 -20.68 -4.99
C TYR A 11 8.74 -20.39 -3.49
N ALA A 12 9.79 -20.66 -2.70
CA ALA A 12 9.82 -20.41 -1.26
C ALA A 12 9.58 -18.93 -0.91
N GLY A 13 10.02 -18.00 -1.78
CA GLY A 13 9.76 -16.56 -1.62
C GLY A 13 8.40 -16.08 -2.17
N LEU A 14 7.75 -16.85 -3.04
CA LEU A 14 6.50 -16.43 -3.70
C LEU A 14 5.32 -16.41 -2.72
N LEU A 15 5.17 -17.46 -1.91
CA LEU A 15 4.06 -17.58 -0.96
C LEU A 15 4.07 -16.45 0.09
N PRO A 16 5.22 -16.09 0.71
CA PRO A 16 5.31 -14.94 1.60
C PRO A 16 4.96 -13.63 0.88
N ILE A 17 5.50 -13.41 -0.32
CA ILE A 17 5.25 -12.19 -1.09
C ILE A 17 3.75 -12.03 -1.36
N LEU A 18 3.08 -13.08 -1.81
CA LEU A 18 1.63 -13.07 -2.05
C LEU A 18 0.84 -12.84 -0.75
N ALA A 19 1.23 -13.51 0.34
CA ALA A 19 0.57 -13.34 1.65
C ALA A 19 0.65 -11.90 2.19
N LYS A 20 1.68 -11.14 1.81
CA LYS A 20 1.80 -9.72 2.14
C LYS A 20 1.05 -8.83 1.14
N GLN A 21 1.23 -9.09 -0.15
CA GLN A 21 0.80 -8.18 -1.22
C GLN A 21 -0.72 -8.19 -1.40
N ILE A 22 -1.36 -9.36 -1.25
CA ILE A 22 -2.81 -9.50 -1.42
C ILE A 22 -3.57 -8.67 -0.37
N PRO A 23 -3.31 -8.81 0.95
CA PRO A 23 -3.97 -7.98 1.96
C PRO A 23 -3.70 -6.49 1.80
N TYR A 24 -2.45 -6.12 1.46
CA TYR A 24 -2.09 -4.72 1.22
C TYR A 24 -2.92 -4.10 0.09
N THR A 25 -3.05 -4.83 -1.02
CA THR A 25 -3.76 -4.37 -2.21
C THR A 25 -5.27 -4.30 -1.96
N MET A 26 -5.84 -5.33 -1.32
CA MET A 26 -7.25 -5.38 -0.94
C MET A 26 -7.63 -4.22 -0.01
N ALA A 27 -6.83 -3.99 1.03
CA ALA A 27 -7.06 -2.89 1.97
C ALA A 27 -6.96 -1.53 1.28
N LYS A 28 -5.97 -1.35 0.39
CA LYS A 28 -5.81 -0.10 -0.36
C LYS A 28 -7.04 0.19 -1.24
N PHE A 29 -7.51 -0.78 -2.02
CA PHE A 29 -8.68 -0.56 -2.88
C PHE A 29 -9.97 -0.35 -2.09
N ALA A 30 -10.20 -1.12 -1.02
CA ALA A 30 -11.38 -0.97 -0.18
C ALA A 30 -11.43 0.40 0.50
N VAL A 31 -10.31 0.85 1.08
CA VAL A 31 -10.25 2.17 1.74
C VAL A 31 -10.31 3.30 0.73
N GLN A 32 -9.63 3.17 -0.41
CA GLN A 32 -9.66 4.22 -1.44
C GLN A 32 -11.09 4.43 -1.97
N GLY A 33 -11.81 3.35 -2.27
CA GLY A 33 -13.21 3.43 -2.70
C GLY A 33 -14.09 4.08 -1.64
N SER A 34 -14.02 3.60 -0.39
CA SER A 34 -14.83 4.14 0.71
C SER A 34 -14.55 5.62 1.00
N VAL A 35 -13.27 6.04 0.97
CA VAL A 35 -12.89 7.44 1.19
C VAL A 35 -13.32 8.31 0.01
N ALA A 36 -13.14 7.84 -1.23
CA ALA A 36 -13.62 8.56 -2.41
C ALA A 36 -15.14 8.75 -2.38
N ASP A 37 -15.90 7.69 -2.10
CA ASP A 37 -17.37 7.75 -2.00
C ASP A 37 -17.82 8.70 -0.89
N THR A 38 -17.11 8.71 0.25
CA THR A 38 -17.38 9.64 1.35
C THR A 38 -17.10 11.09 0.94
N MET A 39 -16.02 11.34 0.20
CA MET A 39 -15.69 12.67 -0.32
C MET A 39 -16.74 13.15 -1.33
N TYR A 40 -17.16 12.30 -2.28
CA TYR A 40 -18.23 12.60 -3.24
C TYR A 40 -19.55 12.90 -2.54
N THR A 41 -19.95 12.06 -1.58
CA THR A 41 -21.17 12.25 -0.78
C THR A 41 -21.13 13.55 0.03
N SER A 42 -19.97 13.87 0.63
CA SER A 42 -19.79 15.11 1.40
C SER A 42 -19.88 16.37 0.54
N MET A 43 -19.54 16.26 -0.75
CA MET A 43 -19.68 17.32 -1.74
C MET A 43 -21.06 17.36 -2.40
N GLY A 44 -21.94 16.40 -2.10
CA GLY A 44 -23.28 16.30 -2.69
C GLY A 44 -23.26 16.07 -4.20
N THR A 45 -22.20 15.47 -4.73
CA THR A 45 -21.95 15.32 -6.17
C THR A 45 -21.53 13.90 -6.49
N SER A 46 -21.85 13.43 -7.69
CA SER A 46 -21.40 12.13 -8.18
C SER A 46 -20.07 12.23 -8.96
N PRO A 47 -19.31 11.13 -9.10
CA PRO A 47 -18.09 11.10 -9.92
C PRO A 47 -18.28 11.57 -11.37
N ALA A 48 -19.52 11.53 -11.87
CA ALA A 48 -19.88 11.96 -13.22
C ALA A 48 -20.19 13.47 -13.32
N GLU A 49 -20.42 14.15 -12.19
CA GLU A 49 -20.80 15.56 -12.13
C GLU A 49 -19.64 16.49 -11.76
N VAL A 50 -18.50 15.92 -11.35
CA VAL A 50 -17.30 16.69 -10.98
C VAL A 50 -16.40 16.97 -12.18
N SER A 51 -15.74 18.13 -12.16
CA SER A 51 -14.69 18.43 -13.15
C SER A 51 -13.56 17.39 -13.09
N SER A 52 -12.90 17.16 -14.23
CA SER A 52 -11.74 16.26 -14.32
C SER A 52 -10.65 16.59 -13.28
N GLY A 53 -10.42 17.87 -12.99
CA GLY A 53 -9.49 18.31 -11.95
C GLY A 53 -9.93 17.96 -10.52
N THR A 54 -11.23 18.06 -10.24
CA THR A 54 -11.81 17.70 -8.94
C THR A 54 -11.79 16.18 -8.72
N ALA A 55 -12.18 15.40 -9.73
CA ALA A 55 -12.11 13.94 -9.69
C ALA A 55 -10.68 13.43 -9.44
N LEU A 56 -9.71 14.09 -10.08
CA LEU A 56 -8.29 13.80 -9.89
C LEU A 56 -7.86 14.15 -8.47
N GLY A 57 -8.20 15.33 -7.95
CA GLY A 57 -7.93 15.70 -6.56
C GLY A 57 -8.52 14.74 -5.51
N ILE A 58 -9.76 14.27 -5.73
CA ILE A 58 -10.41 13.28 -4.85
C ILE A 58 -9.71 11.93 -4.94
N SER A 59 -9.37 11.47 -6.14
CA SER A 59 -8.66 10.20 -6.35
C SER A 59 -7.27 10.21 -5.69
N LEU A 60 -6.57 11.35 -5.76
CA LEU A 60 -5.26 11.52 -5.16
C LEU A 60 -5.32 11.56 -3.63
N SER A 61 -6.22 12.36 -3.07
CA SER A 61 -6.38 12.49 -1.61
C SER A 61 -6.90 11.20 -0.96
N SER A 62 -7.91 10.56 -1.55
CA SER A 62 -8.37 9.23 -1.13
C SER A 62 -7.26 8.17 -1.24
N GLY A 63 -6.42 8.25 -2.27
CA GLY A 63 -5.25 7.39 -2.45
C GLY A 63 -4.20 7.55 -1.33
N ILE A 64 -3.97 8.77 -0.83
CA ILE A 64 -3.07 9.01 0.32
C ILE A 64 -3.62 8.35 1.59
N VAL A 65 -4.90 8.59 1.89
CA VAL A 65 -5.56 8.02 3.08
C VAL A 65 -5.57 6.49 3.01
N ALA A 66 -5.87 5.94 1.84
CA ALA A 66 -5.81 4.50 1.59
C ALA A 66 -4.39 3.94 1.73
N GLY A 67 -3.36 4.68 1.31
CA GLY A 67 -1.96 4.33 1.50
C GLY A 67 -1.59 4.20 2.98
N VAL A 68 -2.02 5.15 3.82
CA VAL A 68 -1.77 5.10 5.27
C VAL A 68 -2.56 3.96 5.93
N ALA A 69 -3.84 3.80 5.60
CA ALA A 69 -4.67 2.74 6.17
C ALA A 69 -4.18 1.34 5.79
N SER A 70 -3.82 1.13 4.51
CA SER A 70 -3.25 -0.14 4.05
C SER A 70 -1.89 -0.43 4.70
N ALA A 71 -1.08 0.59 4.99
CA ALA A 71 0.16 0.43 5.75
C ALA A 71 -0.11 -0.11 7.16
N ILE A 72 -1.10 0.43 7.87
CA ILE A 72 -1.49 -0.01 9.21
C ILE A 72 -1.98 -1.46 9.19
N ILE A 73 -2.87 -1.79 8.26
CA ILE A 73 -3.48 -3.14 8.15
C ILE A 73 -2.42 -4.19 7.80
N SER A 74 -1.50 -3.88 6.89
CA SER A 74 -0.45 -4.82 6.47
C SER A 74 0.75 -4.86 7.42
N HIS A 75 0.87 -3.93 8.36
CA HIS A 75 2.03 -3.80 9.26
C HIS A 75 2.39 -5.06 10.05
N PRO A 76 1.42 -5.77 10.66
CA PRO A 76 1.72 -6.99 11.43
C PRO A 76 2.26 -8.11 10.53
N ALA A 77 1.63 -8.31 9.37
CA ALA A 77 2.03 -9.34 8.40
C ALA A 77 3.42 -9.05 7.82
N ASP A 78 3.70 -7.78 7.51
CA ASP A 78 5.01 -7.31 7.06
C ASP A 78 6.12 -7.56 8.07
N THR A 79 5.86 -7.23 9.33
CA THR A 79 6.82 -7.40 10.43
C THR A 79 7.11 -8.89 10.64
N LEU A 80 6.09 -9.74 10.57
CA LEU A 80 6.24 -11.19 10.64
C LEU A 80 7.07 -11.75 9.48
N LEU A 81 6.78 -11.31 8.25
CA LEU A 81 7.52 -11.72 7.07
C LEU A 81 9.01 -11.33 7.12
N SER A 82 9.28 -10.10 7.57
CA SER A 82 10.66 -9.62 7.71
C SER A 82 11.44 -10.43 8.77
N LYS A 83 10.76 -10.88 9.82
CA LYS A 83 11.37 -11.67 10.91
C LYS A 83 11.59 -13.12 10.53
N VAL A 84 10.63 -13.78 9.85
CA VAL A 84 10.75 -15.21 9.49
C VAL A 84 11.86 -15.47 8.45
N ASN A 85 12.21 -14.44 7.66
CA ASN A 85 13.35 -14.48 6.74
C ASN A 85 14.72 -14.39 7.43
N LYS A 86 14.78 -14.11 8.74
CA LYS A 86 16.03 -14.20 9.51
C LYS A 86 16.33 -15.67 9.85
N ALA A 87 17.57 -16.08 9.64
CA ALA A 87 18.02 -17.44 9.95
C ALA A 87 17.74 -17.78 11.43
N GLY A 88 17.08 -18.92 11.67
CA GLY A 88 16.74 -19.41 13.01
C GLY A 88 15.48 -18.80 13.66
N ALA A 89 14.79 -17.84 13.03
CA ALA A 89 13.61 -17.22 13.62
C ALA A 89 12.39 -18.16 13.61
N GLY A 90 11.74 -18.36 14.77
CA GLY A 90 10.49 -19.14 14.90
C GLY A 90 10.65 -20.66 15.00
N GLY A 91 11.89 -21.17 15.10
CA GLY A 91 12.23 -22.60 15.20
C GLY A 91 12.26 -23.33 13.85
N ASP A 92 12.49 -24.64 13.90
CA ASP A 92 12.45 -25.54 12.74
C ASP A 92 11.02 -26.03 12.48
N GLY A 93 10.56 -25.89 11.23
CA GLY A 93 9.21 -26.33 10.83
C GLY A 93 8.64 -25.56 9.63
N PRO A 94 7.42 -25.92 9.20
CA PRO A 94 6.74 -25.24 8.10
C PRO A 94 6.52 -23.76 8.41
N MET A 95 6.55 -22.93 7.37
CA MET A 95 6.61 -21.46 7.50
C MET A 95 5.48 -20.86 8.33
N MET A 96 4.27 -21.44 8.28
CA MET A 96 3.13 -20.98 9.08
C MET A 96 3.31 -21.23 10.58
N THR A 97 3.95 -22.34 10.96
CA THR A 97 4.28 -22.63 12.37
C THR A 97 5.34 -21.66 12.88
N ARG A 98 6.35 -21.37 12.06
CA ARG A 98 7.39 -20.36 12.38
C ARG A 98 6.78 -18.97 12.54
N LEU A 99 5.89 -18.56 11.63
CA LEU A 99 5.15 -17.29 11.71
C LEU A 99 4.30 -17.22 12.99
N ALA A 100 3.59 -18.28 13.35
CA ALA A 100 2.78 -18.35 14.57
C ALA A 100 3.62 -18.27 15.85
N ASN A 101 4.78 -18.94 15.88
CA ASN A 101 5.72 -18.87 17.00
C ASN A 101 6.30 -17.46 17.15
N ILE A 102 6.73 -16.84 16.05
CA ILE A 102 7.23 -15.45 16.05
C ILE A 102 6.12 -14.47 16.51
N ALA A 103 4.88 -14.67 16.07
CA ALA A 103 3.74 -13.85 16.50
C ALA A 103 3.49 -13.97 18.01
N LYS A 104 3.59 -15.19 18.56
CA LYS A 104 3.46 -15.45 20.01
C LYS A 104 4.63 -14.88 20.81
N GLU A 105 5.86 -14.99 20.33
CA GLU A 105 7.06 -14.47 21.00
C GLU A 105 7.10 -12.94 21.04
N ILE A 106 6.75 -12.29 19.92
CA ILE A 106 6.80 -10.82 19.83
C ILE A 106 5.57 -10.17 20.47
N GLY A 107 4.41 -10.83 20.36
CA GLY A 107 3.13 -10.31 20.82
C GLY A 107 2.46 -9.38 19.81
N PHE A 108 1.13 -9.51 19.66
CA PHE A 108 0.31 -8.79 18.67
C PHE A 108 0.46 -7.27 18.77
N MET A 109 0.49 -6.72 20.00
CA MET A 109 0.66 -5.28 20.22
C MET A 109 2.00 -4.75 19.72
N LYS A 110 3.10 -5.49 19.92
CA LYS A 110 4.41 -5.07 19.40
C LYS A 110 4.51 -5.25 17.88
N LEU A 111 3.83 -6.24 17.31
CA LEU A 111 3.71 -6.41 15.86
C LEU A 111 3.03 -5.21 15.18
N CYS A 112 1.97 -4.67 15.81
CA CYS A 112 1.22 -3.55 15.26
C CYS A 112 1.91 -2.19 15.47
N THR A 113 2.71 -2.03 16.54
CA THR A 113 3.26 -0.73 16.94
C THR A 113 4.73 -0.53 16.55
N VAL A 114 5.53 -1.59 16.50
CA VAL A 114 6.97 -1.49 16.22
C VAL A 114 7.20 -1.21 14.74
N GLY A 115 7.70 -0.02 14.42
CA GLY A 115 8.05 0.37 13.05
C GLY A 115 6.92 0.96 12.21
N LEU A 116 5.72 1.14 12.78
CA LEU A 116 4.59 1.74 12.07
C LEU A 116 4.86 3.21 11.70
N PHE A 117 5.41 3.99 12.63
CA PHE A 117 5.74 5.39 12.39
C PHE A 117 6.77 5.57 11.25
N PRO A 118 7.93 4.89 11.24
CA PRO A 118 8.86 4.91 10.10
C PRO A 118 8.19 4.52 8.78
N ARG A 119 7.28 3.54 8.80
CA ARG A 119 6.55 3.09 7.61
C ARG A 119 5.59 4.17 7.09
N CYS A 120 4.84 4.81 7.98
CA CYS A 120 3.98 5.93 7.63
C CYS A 120 4.79 7.10 7.05
N VAL A 121 5.94 7.44 7.65
CA VAL A 121 6.84 8.48 7.14
C VAL A 121 7.40 8.11 5.76
N MET A 122 7.81 6.86 5.57
CA MET A 122 8.30 6.37 4.28
C MET A 122 7.22 6.47 3.19
N ILE A 123 6.00 6.00 3.47
CA ILE A 123 4.89 6.05 2.53
C ILE A 123 4.49 7.50 2.25
N GLY A 124 4.38 8.34 3.29
CA GLY A 124 4.09 9.76 3.13
C GLY A 124 5.13 10.49 2.29
N SER A 125 6.42 10.22 2.52
CA SER A 125 7.51 10.83 1.75
C SER A 125 7.55 10.35 0.30
N LEU A 126 7.33 9.05 0.07
CA LEU A 126 7.25 8.47 -1.28
C LEU A 126 6.07 9.06 -2.05
N THR A 127 4.90 9.16 -1.41
CA THR A 127 3.71 9.72 -2.03
C THR A 127 3.88 11.22 -2.29
N ALA A 128 4.45 11.99 -1.36
CA ALA A 128 4.80 13.40 -1.58
C ALA A 128 5.79 13.57 -2.75
N GLY A 129 6.78 12.67 -2.86
CA GLY A 129 7.72 12.66 -3.99
C GLY A 129 7.03 12.33 -5.32
N GLN A 130 6.11 11.36 -5.34
CA GLN A 130 5.30 11.03 -6.52
C GLN A 130 4.48 12.24 -6.99
N PHE A 131 3.87 12.96 -6.06
CA PHE A 131 3.15 14.21 -6.35
C PHE A 131 4.06 15.31 -6.86
N GLY A 132 5.20 15.54 -6.19
CA GLY A 132 6.16 16.56 -6.59
C GLY A 132 6.70 16.33 -7.99
N ILE A 133 7.03 15.09 -8.34
CA ILE A 133 7.49 14.74 -9.70
C ILE A 133 6.36 14.93 -10.71
N PHE A 134 5.16 14.45 -10.41
CA PHE A 134 4.00 14.60 -11.31
C PHE A 134 3.69 16.07 -11.60
N ASP A 135 3.63 16.92 -10.56
CA ASP A 135 3.35 18.35 -10.70
C ASP A 135 4.47 19.08 -11.43
N THR A 136 5.73 18.74 -11.14
CA THR A 136 6.91 19.33 -11.82
C THR A 136 6.94 18.97 -13.30
N VAL A 137 6.67 17.71 -13.64
CA VAL A 137 6.67 17.22 -15.03
C VAL A 137 5.46 17.78 -15.79
N MET A 138 4.27 17.85 -15.19
CA MET A 138 3.12 18.52 -15.80
C MET A 138 3.42 20.01 -16.09
N SER A 139 4.02 20.70 -15.12
CA SER A 139 4.37 22.12 -15.26
C SER A 139 5.44 22.36 -16.32
N ALA A 140 6.46 21.49 -16.39
CA ALA A 140 7.56 21.58 -17.34
C ALA A 140 7.14 21.28 -18.79
N LEU A 141 6.15 20.39 -18.99
CA LEU A 141 5.62 20.06 -20.31
C LEU A 141 4.63 21.12 -20.84
N GLY A 142 4.42 22.23 -20.13
CA GLY A 142 3.43 23.25 -20.50
C GLY A 142 1.99 22.73 -20.45
N ALA A 143 1.77 21.56 -19.86
CA ALA A 143 0.46 20.98 -19.68
C ALA A 143 -0.21 21.69 -18.51
N SER A 144 -0.90 22.81 -18.78
CA SER A 144 -1.96 23.25 -17.88
C SER A 144 -2.90 22.07 -17.66
N LYS A 145 -3.15 21.68 -16.41
CA LYS A 145 -4.11 20.65 -15.97
C LYS A 145 -5.17 20.40 -17.06
N PHE A 146 -5.13 19.20 -17.66
CA PHE A 146 -5.94 18.78 -18.80
C PHE A 146 -7.36 19.37 -18.74
N HIS A 147 -7.62 20.41 -19.54
CA HIS A 147 -8.96 20.83 -19.87
C HIS A 147 -9.49 19.81 -20.90
N PHE A 148 -10.39 18.93 -20.49
CA PHE A 148 -11.24 18.24 -21.44
C PHE A 148 -12.20 19.28 -22.01
N THR A 149 -11.88 19.87 -23.17
CA THR A 149 -12.88 20.55 -23.97
C THR A 149 -13.85 19.50 -24.52
N ASN A 150 -15.13 19.64 -24.21
CA ASN A 150 -16.22 18.86 -24.81
C ASN A 150 -16.15 18.97 -26.35
N PRO A 151 -16.08 17.85 -27.10
CA PRO A 151 -16.16 17.89 -28.56
C PRO A 151 -17.59 18.10 -29.11
N HIS A 152 -18.56 18.48 -28.26
CA HIS A 152 -19.98 18.67 -28.63
C HIS A 152 -20.61 19.92 -27.99
N ALA A 153 -19.95 21.08 -28.12
CA ALA A 153 -20.58 22.38 -27.90
C ALA A 153 -20.61 23.16 -29.22
#